data_AF-A0A7S0MB47-F1
#
_entry.id   AF-A0A7S0MB47-F1
#
_cell.length_a   1.000
_cell.length_b   1.000
_cell.length_c   1.000
_cell.angle_alpha   90.00
_cell.angle_beta   90.00
_cell.angle_gamma   90.00
#
_symmetry.space_group_name_H-M   'P 1'
#
loop_
_entity.id
_entity.type
_entity.pdbx_description
1 polymer ?
#
loop_
_entity_poly.entity_id
_entity_poly.type
_entity_poly.pdbx_seq_one_letter_code
_entity_poly.pdbx_strand_id
1 'polypeptide(L)'
;AVKAKPPPVVRYRTCLRNTILDALKSRPGWKETDSDTDFDFVWADIPWMRNKFDTLKLEDHQRVNHFRNHYELTRKDLMVKNLKRMKKQVERERGAEEAAHYDFFPTTFILPAEYQMFVEEFKRSSQTTWIAKPVGSAQGKGIFLFNDLREAR
;
A
#
# COMPACT_ATOMS: atom_id res chain seq x y z
N ALA A 1 -48.47 11.41 15.58
CA ALA A 1 -47.07 10.98 15.79
C ALA A 1 -46.42 10.69 14.45
N VAL A 2 -45.41 11.46 14.06
CA VAL A 2 -44.64 11.19 12.84
C VAL A 2 -43.84 9.92 13.09
N LYS A 3 -44.16 8.81 12.40
CA LYS A 3 -43.35 7.59 12.47
C LYS A 3 -41.96 7.95 11.95
N ALA A 4 -40.94 7.84 12.81
CA ALA A 4 -39.56 8.00 12.39
C ALA A 4 -39.29 7.00 11.25
N LYS A 5 -38.75 7.51 10.13
CA LYS A 5 -38.33 6.67 9.01
C LYS A 5 -37.33 5.64 9.56
N PRO A 6 -37.48 4.34 9.27
CA PRO A 6 -36.48 3.36 9.71
C PRO A 6 -35.10 3.81 9.21
N PRO A 7 -34.04 3.58 10.01
CA PRO A 7 -32.70 3.93 9.59
C PRO A 7 -32.40 3.28 8.22
N PRO A 8 -31.74 4.01 7.30
CA PRO A 8 -31.46 3.49 5.97
C PRO A 8 -30.67 2.18 6.08
N VAL A 9 -31.12 1.16 5.35
CA VAL A 9 -30.43 -0.12 5.28
C VAL A 9 -29.16 0.06 4.45
N VAL A 10 -28.01 -0.27 5.03
CA VAL A 10 -26.71 -0.24 4.33
C VAL A 10 -26.48 -1.59 3.66
N ARG A 11 -26.36 -1.61 2.34
CA ARG A 11 -25.98 -2.78 1.56
C ARG A 11 -24.47 -2.88 1.52
N TYR A 12 -23.92 -3.96 2.06
CA TYR A 12 -22.47 -4.18 2.03
C TYR A 12 -22.08 -5.42 1.22
N ARG A 13 -20.87 -5.40 0.69
CA ARG A 13 -20.25 -6.53 -0.01
C ARG A 13 -18.85 -6.81 0.53
N THR A 14 -18.47 -8.08 0.64
CA THR A 14 -17.07 -8.48 0.84
C THR A 14 -16.84 -9.90 0.30
N CYS A 15 -15.68 -10.13 -0.32
CA CYS A 15 -15.23 -11.48 -0.68
C CYS A 15 -14.60 -12.22 0.51
N LEU A 16 -14.32 -11.52 1.61
CA LEU A 16 -13.62 -12.07 2.76
C LEU A 16 -14.59 -12.84 3.65
N ARG A 17 -14.22 -14.07 4.01
CA ARG A 17 -15.01 -14.95 4.88
C ARG A 17 -14.29 -15.15 6.21
N ASN A 18 -14.08 -14.04 6.92
CA ASN A 18 -13.34 -13.97 8.18
C ASN A 18 -13.98 -12.93 9.12
N THR A 19 -13.24 -12.48 10.14
CA THR A 19 -13.69 -11.49 11.12
C THR A 19 -14.28 -10.20 10.51
N ILE A 20 -13.87 -9.81 9.30
CA ILE A 20 -14.45 -8.66 8.61
C ILE A 20 -15.91 -8.93 8.26
N LEU A 21 -16.24 -10.12 7.76
CA LEU A 21 -17.62 -10.53 7.50
C LEU A 21 -18.43 -10.54 8.79
N ASP A 22 -17.88 -11.12 9.85
CA ASP A 22 -18.56 -11.20 11.15
C ASP A 22 -18.85 -9.81 11.70
N ALA A 23 -17.86 -8.90 11.60
CA ALA A 23 -18.03 -7.50 11.98
C ALA A 23 -19.13 -6.83 11.16
N LEU A 24 -19.16 -6.99 9.84
CA LEU A 24 -20.19 -6.40 8.98
C LEU A 24 -21.59 -6.97 9.25
N LYS A 25 -21.70 -8.29 9.47
CA LYS A 25 -22.95 -8.97 9.83
C LYS A 25 -23.50 -8.53 11.18
N SER A 26 -22.64 -8.24 12.14
CA SER A 26 -23.04 -7.82 13.49
C SER A 26 -23.62 -6.40 13.55
N ARG A 27 -23.49 -5.60 12.48
CA ARG A 27 -23.93 -4.19 12.47
C ARG A 27 -25.44 -4.10 12.22
N PRO A 28 -26.22 -3.48 13.13
CA PRO A 28 -27.64 -3.26 12.92
C PRO A 28 -27.90 -2.44 11.65
N GLY A 29 -28.86 -2.89 10.82
CA GLY A 29 -29.23 -2.21 9.57
C GLY A 29 -28.29 -2.46 8.40
N TRP A 30 -27.28 -3.33 8.55
CA TRP A 30 -26.39 -3.73 7.46
C TRP A 30 -26.87 -5.04 6.85
N LYS A 31 -26.95 -5.11 5.53
CA LYS A 31 -27.34 -6.32 4.79
C LYS A 31 -26.32 -6.64 3.71
N GLU A 32 -25.91 -7.91 3.65
CA GLU A 32 -25.03 -8.39 2.60
C GLU A 32 -25.76 -8.36 1.25
N THR A 33 -25.06 -7.98 0.18
CA THR A 33 -25.57 -8.00 -1.20
C THR A 33 -24.58 -8.72 -2.11
N ASP A 34 -25.13 -9.53 -3.02
CA ASP A 34 -24.38 -10.20 -4.08
C ASP A 34 -24.29 -9.35 -5.36
N SER A 35 -24.88 -8.15 -5.37
CA SER A 35 -24.80 -7.23 -6.51
C SER A 35 -23.40 -6.65 -6.68
N ASP A 36 -22.91 -6.62 -7.91
CA ASP A 36 -21.63 -6.02 -8.29
C ASP A 36 -21.71 -4.48 -8.40
N THR A 37 -22.92 -3.92 -8.50
CA THR A 37 -23.16 -2.48 -8.72
C THR A 37 -24.10 -1.85 -7.70
N ASP A 38 -25.03 -2.61 -7.12
CA ASP A 38 -25.99 -2.13 -6.12
C ASP A 38 -25.50 -2.45 -4.69
N PHE A 39 -24.58 -1.62 -4.21
CA PHE A 39 -24.05 -1.65 -2.85
C PHE A 39 -23.80 -0.23 -2.35
N ASP A 40 -23.84 -0.03 -1.03
CA ASP A 40 -23.47 1.23 -0.39
C ASP A 40 -21.99 1.19 0.07
N PHE A 41 -21.53 0.03 0.52
CA PHE A 41 -20.15 -0.18 0.98
C PHE A 41 -19.56 -1.50 0.49
N VAL A 42 -18.31 -1.51 0.04
CA VAL A 42 -17.57 -2.74 -0.23
C VAL A 42 -16.28 -2.78 0.59
N TRP A 43 -16.11 -3.87 1.33
CA TRP A 43 -14.81 -4.23 1.89
C TRP A 43 -14.10 -5.13 0.88
N ALA A 44 -13.32 -4.48 0.02
CA ALA A 44 -12.56 -5.10 -1.03
C ALA A 44 -11.22 -5.64 -0.52
N ASP A 45 -10.72 -6.66 -1.21
CA ASP A 45 -9.33 -7.10 -1.13
C ASP A 45 -8.52 -6.53 -2.31
N ILE A 46 -7.20 -6.79 -2.30
CA ILE A 46 -6.29 -6.30 -3.35
C ILE A 46 -6.65 -6.85 -4.75
N PRO A 47 -6.98 -8.15 -4.92
CA PRO A 47 -7.46 -8.66 -6.20
C PRO A 47 -8.71 -7.94 -6.73
N TRP A 48 -9.71 -7.69 -5.89
CA TRP A 48 -10.91 -6.95 -6.28
C TRP A 48 -10.54 -5.53 -6.74
N MET A 49 -9.67 -4.85 -5.99
CA MET A 49 -9.20 -3.51 -6.38
C MET A 49 -8.52 -3.51 -7.75
N ARG A 50 -7.69 -4.50 -8.05
CA ARG A 50 -6.99 -4.60 -9.34
C ARG A 50 -7.95 -4.89 -10.50
N ASN A 51 -8.93 -5.76 -10.29
CA ASN A 51 -9.74 -6.30 -11.38
C ASN A 51 -11.04 -5.52 -11.63
N LYS A 52 -11.55 -4.81 -10.61
CA LYS A 52 -12.89 -4.21 -10.65
C LYS A 52 -12.86 -2.70 -10.48
N PHE A 53 -12.01 -2.15 -9.62
CA PHE A 53 -12.03 -0.72 -9.29
C PHE A 53 -11.73 0.19 -10.48
N ASP A 54 -10.91 -0.25 -11.43
CA ASP A 54 -10.60 0.56 -12.63
C ASP A 54 -11.72 0.53 -13.68
N THR A 55 -12.55 -0.50 -13.66
CA THR A 55 -13.69 -0.66 -14.57
C THR A 55 -15.02 -0.18 -13.98
N LEU A 56 -15.14 -0.13 -12.66
CA LEU A 56 -16.34 0.29 -11.96
C LEU A 56 -16.38 1.81 -11.84
N LYS A 57 -17.42 2.42 -12.39
CA LYS A 57 -17.80 3.78 -12.06
C LYS A 57 -18.61 3.73 -10.77
N LEU A 58 -18.03 4.24 -9.68
CA LEU A 58 -18.71 4.32 -8.39
C LEU A 58 -19.67 5.51 -8.38
N GLU A 59 -20.84 5.32 -7.78
CA GLU A 59 -21.79 6.39 -7.47
C GLU A 59 -21.35 7.18 -6.22
N ASP A 60 -21.81 8.41 -6.07
CA ASP A 60 -21.38 9.34 -5.01
C ASP A 60 -21.61 8.83 -3.58
N HIS A 61 -22.56 7.91 -3.39
CA HIS A 61 -22.86 7.30 -2.10
C HIS A 61 -21.99 6.06 -1.80
N GLN A 62 -21.38 5.46 -2.82
CA GLN A 62 -20.63 4.22 -2.68
C GLN A 62 -19.28 4.44 -2.03
N ARG A 63 -18.90 3.52 -1.16
CA ARG A 63 -17.63 3.59 -0.43
C ARG A 63 -16.84 2.29 -0.59
N VAL A 64 -15.54 2.44 -0.83
CA VAL A 64 -14.56 1.35 -0.92
C VAL A 64 -13.47 1.61 0.12
N ASN A 65 -13.01 0.57 0.79
CA ASN A 65 -11.98 0.64 1.85
C ASN A 65 -10.54 0.85 1.35
N HIS A 66 -10.34 1.15 0.06
CA HIS A 66 -9.03 1.34 -0.55
C HIS A 66 -9.00 2.59 -1.44
N PHE A 67 -7.87 3.30 -1.42
CA PHE A 67 -7.59 4.35 -2.38
C PHE A 67 -7.01 3.78 -3.68
N ARG A 68 -7.34 4.43 -4.80
CA ARG A 68 -6.67 4.18 -6.08
C ARG A 68 -5.17 4.44 -5.93
N ASN A 69 -4.34 3.60 -6.55
CA ASN A 69 -2.89 3.71 -6.52
C ASN A 69 -2.25 3.63 -5.12
N HIS A 70 -2.94 3.06 -4.11
CA HIS A 70 -2.38 2.87 -2.76
C HIS A 70 -1.03 2.12 -2.76
N TYR A 71 -0.76 1.33 -3.81
CA TYR A 71 0.49 0.61 -4.00
C TYR A 71 1.72 1.52 -4.15
N GLU A 72 1.56 2.80 -4.52
CA GLU A 72 2.63 3.80 -4.61
C GLU A 72 3.31 4.06 -3.26
N LEU A 73 2.57 3.86 -2.16
CA LEU A 73 3.06 4.00 -0.80
C LEU A 73 3.15 2.67 -0.04
N THR A 74 2.56 1.57 -0.54
CA THR A 74 2.52 0.30 0.19
C THR A 74 3.43 -0.78 -0.41
N ARG A 75 3.87 -0.64 -1.66
CA ARG A 75 4.94 -1.47 -2.24
C ARG A 75 6.30 -0.84 -1.96
N LYS A 76 7.27 -1.67 -1.57
CA LYS A 76 8.59 -1.19 -1.11
C LYS A 76 9.38 -0.46 -2.20
N ASP A 77 9.33 -0.97 -3.44
CA ASP A 77 10.01 -0.39 -4.60
C ASP A 77 9.43 0.99 -4.95
N LEU A 78 8.10 1.10 -5.03
CA LEU A 78 7.42 2.34 -5.38
C LEU A 78 7.52 3.38 -4.25
N MET A 79 7.40 2.96 -2.99
CA MET A 79 7.59 3.83 -1.84
C MET A 79 8.98 4.50 -1.89
N VAL A 80 10.05 3.71 -2.04
CA VAL A 80 11.42 4.24 -2.10
C VAL A 80 11.62 5.13 -3.32
N LYS A 81 11.10 4.74 -4.49
CA LYS A 81 11.16 5.56 -5.71
C LYS A 81 10.49 6.93 -5.50
N ASN A 82 9.31 6.94 -4.88
CA ASN A 82 8.56 8.17 -4.61
C ASN A 82 9.25 9.04 -3.56
N LEU A 83 9.76 8.46 -2.48
CA LEU A 83 10.50 9.17 -1.44
C LEU A 83 11.80 9.80 -1.98
N LYS A 84 12.59 9.05 -2.77
CA LYS A 84 13.79 9.58 -3.45
C LYS A 84 13.43 10.75 -4.38
N ARG A 85 12.35 10.61 -5.16
CA ARG A 85 11.87 11.69 -6.05
C ARG A 85 11.50 12.95 -5.26
N MET A 86 10.75 12.79 -4.17
CA MET A 86 10.36 13.90 -3.30
C MET A 86 11.57 14.59 -2.67
N LYS A 87 12.51 13.83 -2.09
CA LYS A 87 13.74 14.40 -1.51
C LYS A 87 14.52 15.22 -2.53
N LYS A 88 14.75 14.68 -3.74
CA LYS A 88 15.46 15.38 -4.82
C LYS A 88 14.72 16.64 -5.29
N GLN A 89 13.39 16.58 -5.36
CA GLN A 89 12.58 17.73 -5.73
C GLN A 89 12.70 18.85 -4.69
N VAL A 90 12.56 18.49 -3.40
CA VAL A 90 12.69 19.42 -2.28
C VAL A 90 14.08 20.03 -2.22
N GLU A 91 15.13 19.24 -2.42
CA GLU A 91 16.52 19.73 -2.46
C GLU A 91 16.72 20.79 -3.55
N ARG A 92 16.15 20.56 -4.74
CA ARG A 92 16.21 21.52 -5.85
C ARG A 92 15.42 22.80 -5.58
N GLU A 93 14.28 22.70 -4.92
CA GLU A 93 13.32 23.81 -4.75
C GLU A 93 13.53 24.63 -3.46
N ARG A 94 14.05 23.99 -2.41
CA ARG A 94 14.13 24.53 -1.05
C ARG A 94 15.51 24.36 -0.40
N GLY A 95 16.44 23.68 -1.06
CA GLY A 95 17.80 23.48 -0.58
C GLY A 95 18.00 22.23 0.29
N ALA A 96 19.27 21.97 0.62
CA ALA A 96 19.70 20.76 1.29
C ALA A 96 19.17 20.63 2.74
N GLU A 97 19.01 21.75 3.45
CA GLU A 97 18.49 21.76 4.82
C GLU A 97 17.07 21.21 4.90
N GLU A 98 16.17 21.70 4.04
CA GLU A 98 14.79 21.19 3.97
C GLU A 98 14.77 19.73 3.50
N ALA A 99 15.63 19.35 2.55
CA ALA A 99 15.72 17.99 2.06
C ALA A 99 16.21 16.99 3.12
N ALA A 100 16.97 17.44 4.13
CA ALA A 100 17.42 16.61 5.25
C ALA A 100 16.25 16.09 6.10
N HIS A 101 15.09 16.76 6.08
CA HIS A 101 13.87 16.23 6.72
C HIS A 101 13.37 14.92 6.09
N TYR A 102 13.91 14.50 4.94
CA TYR A 102 13.63 13.21 4.32
C TYR A 102 14.61 12.09 4.73
N ASP A 103 15.53 12.33 5.67
CA ASP A 103 16.48 11.31 6.16
C ASP A 103 15.85 10.31 7.16
N PHE A 104 14.52 10.22 7.21
CA PHE A 104 13.79 9.26 8.04
C PHE A 104 13.69 7.86 7.42
N PHE A 105 14.07 7.67 6.14
CA PHE A 105 14.08 6.36 5.49
C PHE A 105 15.52 5.94 5.13
N PRO A 106 15.86 4.64 5.24
CA PRO A 106 17.22 4.18 5.01
C PRO A 106 17.61 4.24 3.54
N THR A 107 18.90 4.39 3.27
CA THR A 107 19.49 4.19 1.94
C THR A 107 19.03 2.85 1.38
N THR A 108 18.30 2.91 0.26
CA THR A 108 17.66 1.74 -0.34
C THR A 108 17.90 1.73 -1.84
N PHE A 109 18.10 0.55 -2.41
CA PHE A 109 18.30 0.34 -3.85
C PHE A 109 17.29 -0.66 -4.41
N ILE A 110 16.81 -0.39 -5.62
CA ILE A 110 15.86 -1.22 -6.35
C ILE A 110 16.63 -2.04 -7.38
N LEU A 111 16.79 -3.34 -7.11
CA LEU A 111 17.51 -4.26 -8.00
C LEU A 111 16.55 -4.85 -9.05
N PRO A 112 17.03 -5.13 -10.29
CA PRO A 112 18.42 -4.96 -10.76
C PRO A 112 18.77 -3.54 -11.24
N ALA A 113 17.79 -2.63 -11.34
CA ALA A 113 17.95 -1.32 -11.98
C ALA A 113 19.03 -0.43 -11.33
N GLU A 114 19.19 -0.49 -10.01
CA GLU A 114 20.15 0.33 -9.25
C GLU A 114 21.37 -0.49 -8.76
N TYR A 115 21.66 -1.65 -9.39
CA TYR A 115 22.72 -2.56 -8.92
C TYR A 115 24.10 -1.91 -8.87
N GLN A 116 24.48 -1.14 -9.90
CA GLN A 116 25.78 -0.49 -9.95
C GLN A 116 25.96 0.51 -8.79
N MET A 117 24.93 1.35 -8.55
CA MET A 117 24.93 2.32 -7.44
C MET A 117 24.99 1.61 -6.07
N PHE A 118 24.28 0.49 -5.95
CA PHE A 118 24.33 -0.34 -4.75
C PHE A 118 25.74 -0.90 -4.50
N VAL A 119 26.41 -1.43 -5.52
CA VAL A 119 27.78 -1.97 -5.38
C VAL A 119 28.77 -0.90 -4.96
N GLU A 120 28.65 0.32 -5.50
CA GLU A 120 29.48 1.46 -5.12
C GLU A 120 29.28 1.84 -3.65
N GLU A 121 28.02 1.95 -3.21
CA GLU A 121 27.69 2.28 -1.82
C GLU A 121 28.11 1.17 -0.85
N PHE A 122 27.91 -0.09 -1.23
CA PHE A 122 28.32 -1.24 -0.43
C PHE A 122 29.82 -1.23 -0.15
N LYS A 123 30.65 -0.91 -1.17
CA LYS A 123 32.11 -0.83 -1.03
C LYS A 123 32.53 0.33 -0.11
N ARG A 124 31.80 1.45 -0.13
CA ARG A 124 32.03 2.61 0.75
C ARG A 124 31.71 2.30 2.21
N SER A 125 30.77 1.39 2.45
CA SER A 125 30.28 1.01 3.77
C SER A 125 30.48 -0.48 4.06
N SER A 126 31.71 -0.95 3.93
CA SER A 126 32.07 -2.39 3.98
C SER A 126 31.79 -3.09 5.32
N GLN A 127 31.50 -2.34 6.39
CA GLN A 127 31.12 -2.89 7.70
C GLN A 127 29.61 -2.85 7.96
N THR A 128 28.81 -2.35 7.02
CA THR A 128 27.36 -2.21 7.19
C THR A 128 26.65 -3.51 6.84
N THR A 129 25.72 -3.93 7.70
CA THR A 129 24.79 -5.03 7.39
C THR A 129 23.64 -4.52 6.52
N TRP A 130 23.38 -5.20 5.40
CA TRP A 130 22.31 -4.90 4.48
C TRP A 130 21.14 -5.87 4.66
N ILE A 131 19.94 -5.42 4.30
CA ILE A 131 18.71 -6.21 4.34
C ILE A 131 18.09 -6.25 2.96
N ALA A 132 18.02 -7.43 2.36
CA ALA A 132 17.30 -7.66 1.11
C ALA A 132 15.83 -7.96 1.41
N LYS A 133 14.92 -7.35 0.66
CA LYS A 133 13.48 -7.55 0.81
C LYS A 133 12.81 -7.70 -0.55
N PRO A 134 11.96 -8.72 -0.74
CA PRO A 134 11.12 -8.81 -1.94
C PRO A 134 10.09 -7.67 -1.98
N VAL A 135 9.86 -7.18 -3.19
CA VAL A 135 9.03 -6.01 -3.50
C VAL A 135 7.60 -6.12 -2.96
N GLY A 136 6.91 -7.20 -3.35
CA GLY A 136 5.48 -7.41 -3.08
C GLY A 136 5.15 -8.45 -2.02
N SER A 137 6.14 -8.93 -1.27
CA SER A 137 5.91 -9.91 -0.19
C SER A 137 5.66 -9.24 1.16
N ALA A 138 5.07 -10.01 2.08
CA ALA A 138 4.78 -9.62 3.44
C ALA A 138 5.23 -10.71 4.43
N GLN A 139 5.07 -10.44 5.74
CA GLN A 139 5.35 -11.41 6.82
C GLN A 139 6.81 -11.89 6.90
N GLY A 140 7.77 -11.09 6.45
CA GLY A 140 9.19 -11.44 6.50
C GLY A 140 9.66 -12.49 5.49
N LYS A 141 8.74 -13.04 4.67
CA LYS A 141 9.09 -14.09 3.69
C LYS A 141 10.03 -13.55 2.61
N GLY A 142 11.16 -14.22 2.43
CA GLY A 142 12.22 -13.85 1.47
C GLY A 142 13.11 -12.70 1.93
N ILE A 143 12.98 -12.23 3.18
CA ILE A 143 13.91 -11.27 3.76
C ILE A 143 15.17 -12.01 4.20
N PHE A 144 16.34 -11.44 3.89
CA PHE A 144 17.61 -11.91 4.42
C PHE A 144 18.54 -10.73 4.72
N LEU A 145 19.46 -10.97 5.66
CA LEU A 145 20.54 -10.05 5.98
C LEU A 145 21.81 -10.54 5.30
N PHE A 146 22.65 -9.61 4.88
CA PHE A 146 23.93 -9.94 4.27
C PHE A 146 24.95 -8.82 4.53
N ASN A 147 26.21 -9.20 4.63
CA ASN A 147 27.35 -8.29 4.74
C ASN A 147 28.44 -8.61 3.72
N ASP A 148 28.13 -9.49 2.75
CA ASP A 148 28.96 -9.84 1.61
C ASP A 148 28.17 -9.69 0.31
N LEU A 149 28.72 -9.00 -0.69
CA LEU A 149 28.10 -8.83 -2.01
C LEU A 149 27.78 -10.16 -2.69
N ARG A 150 28.52 -11.23 -2.40
CA ARG A 150 28.30 -12.56 -2.98
C ARG A 150 26.96 -13.16 -2.54
N GLU A 151 26.43 -12.73 -1.41
CA GLU A 151 25.15 -13.14 -0.83
C GLU A 151 23.97 -12.30 -1.33
N ALA A 152 24.22 -11.18 -2.02
CA ALA A 152 23.20 -10.27 -2.57
C ALA A 152 22.52 -10.81 -3.84
N ARG A 153 22.16 -12.10 -3.85
CA ARG A 153 21.57 -12.83 -4.98
C ARG A 153 20.07 -13.04 -4.80
#